data_AF-A0A850R5S8-F1
#
_entry.id   AF-A0A850R5S8-F1
#
_cell.length_a   1.000
_cell.length_b   1.000
_cell.length_c   1.000
_cell.angle_alpha   90.00
_cell.angle_beta   90.00
_cell.angle_gamma   90.00
#
_symmetry.space_group_name_H-M   'P 1'
#
loop_
_entity.id
_entity.type
_entity.pdbx_description
1 polymer ?
#
loop_
_entity_poly.entity_id
_entity_poly.type
_entity_poly.pdbx_seq_one_letter_code
_entity_poly.pdbx_strand_id
1 'polypeptide(L)'
;MDLVKNEKQLYKERFSGSLFTFSTPIVGIIGTSSKQGKVSLQLEITRFLRKTGYDVGLMLTEPFAEIIGCEHYWHYGYNATRFSWQEHVIGANNAMKKLDDEKHDLIVAGSQSQVMSSNKKNIGFIPVETQSVLTGINADCYVLLFNRNDSMNLIIRTVRYIESYYNRPVLALVESRGTSELGDSLKNQASLPILGLSETGKIVKKILDFFD
;
A
#
# COMPACT_ATOMS: atom_id res chain seq x y z
N MET A 1 -13.51 -5.13 23.14
CA MET A 1 -12.80 -6.19 23.90
C MET A 1 -12.92 -7.55 23.21
N ASP A 2 -13.99 -7.80 22.44
CA ASP A 2 -14.19 -9.04 21.68
C ASP A 2 -13.48 -9.07 20.30
N LEU A 3 -13.26 -7.92 19.65
CA LEU A 3 -12.46 -7.84 18.40
C LEU A 3 -11.01 -8.29 18.59
N VAL A 4 -10.35 -7.81 19.64
CA VAL A 4 -8.96 -8.20 19.99
C VAL A 4 -8.86 -9.68 20.33
N LYS A 5 -9.91 -10.28 20.90
CA LYS A 5 -9.97 -11.73 21.15
C LYS A 5 -10.08 -12.51 19.84
N ASN A 6 -10.89 -12.02 18.89
CA ASN A 6 -11.08 -12.65 17.58
C ASN A 6 -9.81 -12.57 16.70
N GLU A 7 -9.11 -11.42 16.72
CA GLU A 7 -7.84 -11.23 15.99
C GLU A 7 -6.71 -12.09 16.57
N LYS A 8 -6.63 -12.22 17.89
CA LYS A 8 -5.67 -13.15 18.53
C LYS A 8 -6.03 -14.63 18.32
N GLN A 9 -7.29 -14.94 18.08
CA GLN A 9 -7.72 -16.30 17.78
C GLN A 9 -7.34 -16.72 16.35
N LEU A 10 -7.45 -15.81 15.38
CA LEU A 10 -6.92 -15.99 14.01
C LEU A 10 -5.41 -16.30 13.99
N TYR A 11 -4.64 -15.76 14.94
CA TYR A 11 -3.21 -16.08 15.10
C TYR A 11 -2.98 -17.53 15.58
N LYS A 12 -3.83 -18.04 16.50
CA LYS A 12 -3.67 -19.39 17.07
C LYS A 12 -3.99 -20.52 16.10
N GLU A 13 -4.81 -20.26 15.07
CA GLU A 13 -5.22 -21.30 14.10
C GLU A 13 -4.15 -21.62 13.05
N ARG A 14 -3.12 -20.78 12.89
CA ARG A 14 -1.99 -21.00 11.96
C ARG A 14 -0.75 -21.53 12.66
N PHE A 15 -0.79 -22.81 13.03
CA PHE A 15 0.23 -23.51 13.81
C PHE A 15 1.64 -23.66 13.15
N SER A 16 1.85 -23.22 11.90
CA SER A 16 3.09 -23.49 11.14
C SER A 16 3.78 -22.26 10.52
N GLY A 17 3.25 -21.05 10.67
CA GLY A 17 3.84 -19.84 10.07
C GLY A 17 3.67 -19.71 8.54
N SER A 18 2.83 -20.53 7.90
CA SER A 18 2.51 -20.42 6.47
C SER A 18 1.63 -19.21 6.17
N LEU A 19 1.95 -18.49 5.09
CA LEU A 19 1.13 -17.40 4.54
C LEU A 19 0.31 -17.89 3.34
N PHE A 20 -0.85 -17.27 3.10
CA PHE A 20 -1.61 -17.48 1.88
C PHE A 20 -0.90 -16.83 0.70
N THR A 21 -1.02 -17.48 -0.46
CA THR A 21 -0.75 -16.89 -1.77
C THR A 21 -2.06 -16.42 -2.39
N PHE A 22 -1.98 -15.42 -3.25
CA PHE A 22 -3.14 -14.80 -3.89
C PHE A 22 -3.12 -15.08 -5.39
N SER A 23 -4.31 -15.22 -5.97
CA SER A 23 -4.55 -15.38 -7.40
C SER A 23 -5.01 -14.10 -8.06
N THR A 24 -5.73 -13.23 -7.33
CA THR A 24 -6.10 -11.90 -7.81
C THR A 24 -4.86 -10.99 -7.87
N PRO A 25 -4.65 -10.25 -8.96
CA PRO A 25 -3.58 -9.27 -9.07
C PRO A 25 -3.69 -8.16 -8.02
N ILE A 26 -2.58 -7.77 -7.38
CA ILE A 26 -2.57 -6.78 -6.29
C ILE A 26 -1.67 -5.59 -6.63
N VAL A 27 -2.22 -4.37 -6.54
CA VAL A 27 -1.46 -3.12 -6.60
C VAL A 27 -1.31 -2.50 -5.22
N GLY A 28 -0.05 -2.25 -4.83
CA GLY A 28 0.32 -1.66 -3.55
C GLY A 28 0.49 -0.14 -3.62
N ILE A 29 -0.24 0.62 -2.81
CA ILE A 29 -0.10 2.08 -2.68
C ILE A 29 0.74 2.42 -1.44
N ILE A 30 1.93 2.95 -1.66
CA ILE A 30 2.94 3.21 -0.62
C ILE A 30 3.39 4.67 -0.62
N GLY A 31 4.15 5.08 0.39
CA GLY A 31 4.62 6.47 0.48
C GLY A 31 5.92 6.64 1.25
N THR A 32 6.61 7.75 1.00
CA THR A 32 7.81 8.18 1.71
C THR A 32 7.52 8.75 3.11
N SER A 33 6.28 9.14 3.40
CA SER A 33 5.87 9.71 4.69
C SER A 33 4.40 9.44 5.06
N SER A 34 3.98 9.79 6.27
CA SER A 34 2.56 9.86 6.64
C SER A 34 1.82 11.02 5.94
N LYS A 35 0.47 10.96 5.87
CA LYS A 35 -0.42 12.06 5.43
C LYS A 35 -0.18 12.59 4.02
N GLN A 36 0.12 11.69 3.07
CA GLN A 36 0.41 12.02 1.67
C GLN A 36 -0.78 11.86 0.72
N GLY A 37 -1.95 11.46 1.22
CA GLY A 37 -3.09 11.14 0.36
C GLY A 37 -3.07 9.71 -0.20
N LYS A 38 -2.34 8.77 0.42
CA LYS A 38 -2.35 7.35 0.04
C LYS A 38 -3.76 6.75 -0.01
N VAL A 39 -4.57 7.01 1.02
CA VAL A 39 -5.96 6.51 1.03
C VAL A 39 -6.80 7.21 -0.03
N SER A 40 -6.60 8.52 -0.23
CA SER A 40 -7.27 9.25 -1.31
C SER A 40 -6.94 8.66 -2.68
N LEU A 41 -5.67 8.33 -2.95
CA LEU A 41 -5.26 7.69 -4.21
C LEU A 41 -5.86 6.29 -4.35
N GLN A 42 -5.88 5.48 -3.28
CA GLN A 42 -6.52 4.17 -3.29
C GLN A 42 -8.00 4.27 -3.66
N LEU A 43 -8.73 5.22 -3.06
CA LEU A 43 -10.14 5.47 -3.36
C LEU A 43 -10.36 5.98 -4.78
N GLU A 44 -9.51 6.90 -5.25
CA GLU A 44 -9.55 7.45 -6.62
C GLU A 44 -9.32 6.37 -7.68
N ILE A 45 -8.27 5.56 -7.54
CA ILE A 45 -7.96 4.43 -8.43
C ILE A 45 -9.13 3.45 -8.45
N THR A 46 -9.61 3.04 -7.28
CA THR A 46 -10.74 2.12 -7.14
C THR A 46 -11.99 2.66 -7.83
N ARG A 47 -12.31 3.95 -7.61
CA ARG A 47 -13.46 4.60 -8.23
C ARG A 47 -13.32 4.69 -9.74
N PHE A 48 -12.13 4.97 -10.25
CA PHE A 48 -11.86 5.04 -11.68
C PHE A 48 -12.04 3.66 -12.33
N LEU A 49 -11.42 2.63 -11.78
CA LEU A 49 -11.51 1.25 -12.28
C LEU A 49 -12.95 0.71 -12.28
N ARG A 50 -13.69 0.92 -11.18
CA ARG A 50 -15.11 0.54 -11.09
C ARG A 50 -15.97 1.28 -12.12
N LYS A 51 -15.70 2.57 -12.38
CA LYS A 51 -16.38 3.31 -13.45
C LYS A 51 -16.09 2.75 -14.85
N THR A 52 -14.93 2.12 -15.04
CA THR A 52 -14.56 1.46 -16.30
C THR A 52 -14.98 0.00 -16.38
N GLY A 53 -15.71 -0.52 -15.39
CA GLY A 53 -16.32 -1.85 -15.42
C GLY A 53 -15.56 -2.97 -14.70
N TYR A 54 -14.44 -2.67 -14.04
CA TYR A 54 -13.70 -3.65 -13.24
C TYR A 54 -14.36 -3.86 -11.88
N ASP A 55 -14.40 -5.10 -11.42
CA ASP A 55 -14.63 -5.42 -10.02
C ASP A 55 -13.32 -5.30 -9.23
N VAL A 56 -13.33 -4.48 -8.18
CA VAL A 56 -12.10 -4.08 -7.49
C VAL A 56 -12.25 -4.25 -5.99
N GLY A 57 -11.40 -5.11 -5.45
CA GLY A 57 -11.20 -5.25 -4.01
C GLY A 57 -10.39 -4.08 -3.47
N LEU A 58 -10.73 -3.61 -2.28
CA LEU A 58 -10.03 -2.50 -1.62
C LEU A 58 -9.68 -2.90 -0.20
N MET A 59 -8.37 -2.90 0.10
CA MET A 59 -7.86 -3.11 1.45
C MET A 59 -7.31 -1.80 2.00
N LEU A 60 -7.96 -1.29 3.06
CA LEU A 60 -7.51 -0.10 3.76
C LEU A 60 -6.89 -0.45 5.12
N THR A 61 -6.15 0.51 5.64
CA THR A 61 -5.43 0.35 6.92
C THR A 61 -5.88 1.35 7.98
N GLU A 62 -6.78 2.27 7.63
CA GLU A 62 -7.30 3.32 8.52
C GLU A 62 -8.61 2.87 9.19
N PRO A 63 -8.91 3.32 10.41
CA PRO A 63 -10.07 2.85 11.17
C PRO A 63 -11.41 3.30 10.53
N PHE A 64 -11.40 4.36 9.71
CA PHE A 64 -12.60 4.79 8.99
C PHE A 64 -12.96 3.87 7.81
N ALA A 65 -12.14 2.87 7.49
CA ALA A 65 -12.43 1.89 6.44
C ALA A 65 -13.83 1.26 6.62
N GLU A 66 -14.18 0.93 7.87
CA GLU A 66 -15.49 0.40 8.23
C GLU A 66 -16.63 1.38 7.87
N ILE A 67 -16.45 2.68 8.14
CA ILE A 67 -17.45 3.73 7.87
C ILE A 67 -17.74 3.87 6.37
N ILE A 68 -16.73 3.65 5.52
CA ILE A 68 -16.87 3.77 4.06
C ILE A 68 -17.25 2.43 3.40
N GLY A 69 -17.60 1.41 4.18
CA GLY A 69 -18.05 0.11 3.68
C GLY A 69 -16.93 -0.78 3.14
N CYS A 70 -15.69 -0.59 3.60
CA CYS A 70 -14.59 -1.51 3.29
C CYS A 70 -14.73 -2.77 4.16
N GLU A 71 -15.07 -3.89 3.54
CA GLU A 71 -15.39 -5.15 4.24
C GLU A 71 -14.15 -5.80 4.87
N HIS A 72 -12.96 -5.58 4.28
CA HIS A 72 -11.71 -6.14 4.76
C HIS A 72 -10.66 -5.04 4.93
N TYR A 73 -10.24 -4.81 6.17
CA TYR A 73 -9.22 -3.84 6.52
C TYR A 73 -8.29 -4.39 7.61
N TRP A 74 -7.10 -3.83 7.73
CA TRP A 74 -6.18 -4.15 8.81
C TRP A 74 -5.65 -2.88 9.44
N HIS A 75 -6.21 -2.52 10.58
CA HIS A 75 -5.87 -1.28 11.25
C HIS A 75 -4.57 -1.42 12.06
N TYR A 76 -3.59 -0.56 11.76
CA TYR A 76 -2.32 -0.47 12.50
C TYR A 76 -1.88 0.99 12.60
N GLY A 77 -0.87 1.29 13.44
CA GLY A 77 -0.37 2.65 13.64
C GLY A 77 -1.14 3.44 14.69
N TYR A 78 -1.54 4.68 14.37
CA TYR A 78 -2.08 5.61 15.36
C TYR A 78 -3.40 5.10 15.96
N ASN A 79 -3.47 5.04 17.30
CA ASN A 79 -4.61 4.51 18.08
C ASN A 79 -4.99 3.05 17.77
N ALA A 80 -4.13 2.29 17.09
CA ALA A 80 -4.37 0.87 16.86
C ALA A 80 -4.05 0.02 18.09
N THR A 81 -4.65 -1.16 18.17
CA THR A 81 -4.23 -2.21 19.09
C THR A 81 -2.76 -2.55 18.83
N ARG A 82 -1.97 -2.73 19.89
CA ARG A 82 -0.57 -3.13 19.75
C ARG A 82 -0.48 -4.60 19.37
N PHE A 83 0.05 -4.85 18.18
CA PHE A 83 0.35 -6.17 17.66
C PHE A 83 1.87 -6.34 17.49
N SER A 84 2.31 -7.58 17.51
CA SER A 84 3.66 -7.96 17.07
C SER A 84 3.80 -7.84 15.56
N TRP A 85 5.04 -7.82 15.07
CA TRP A 85 5.29 -7.82 13.63
C TRP A 85 4.69 -9.05 12.95
N GLN A 86 4.72 -10.23 13.59
CA GLN A 86 4.11 -11.46 13.07
C GLN A 86 2.59 -11.34 12.94
N GLU A 87 1.94 -10.78 13.96
CA GLU A 87 0.49 -10.54 13.95
C GLU A 87 0.11 -9.56 12.82
N HIS A 88 0.93 -8.53 12.56
CA HIS A 88 0.69 -7.64 11.42
C HIS A 88 0.82 -8.35 10.07
N VAL A 89 1.81 -9.22 9.88
CA VAL A 89 1.95 -10.00 8.65
C VAL A 89 0.73 -10.92 8.45
N ILE A 90 0.37 -11.69 9.48
CA ILE A 90 -0.74 -12.66 9.41
C ILE A 90 -2.08 -11.95 9.23
N GLY A 91 -2.32 -10.87 9.96
CA GLY A 91 -3.57 -10.12 9.89
C GLY A 91 -3.79 -9.52 8.49
N ALA A 92 -2.77 -8.86 7.94
CA ALA A 92 -2.84 -8.34 6.58
C ALA A 92 -3.01 -9.47 5.55
N ASN A 93 -2.26 -10.57 5.67
CA ASN A 93 -2.37 -11.71 4.76
C ASN A 93 -3.76 -12.38 4.80
N ASN A 94 -4.39 -12.46 5.97
CA ASN A 94 -5.75 -12.98 6.12
C ASN A 94 -6.80 -12.03 5.50
N ALA A 95 -6.65 -10.71 5.69
CA ALA A 95 -7.54 -9.72 5.09
C ALA A 95 -7.46 -9.79 3.55
N MET A 96 -6.26 -9.90 3.00
CA MET A 96 -6.06 -10.09 1.56
C MET A 96 -6.62 -11.42 1.06
N LYS A 97 -6.53 -12.51 1.84
CA LYS A 97 -7.09 -13.79 1.42
C LYS A 97 -8.61 -13.74 1.27
N LYS A 98 -9.30 -13.04 2.16
CA LYS A 98 -10.75 -12.86 2.03
C LYS A 98 -11.12 -12.11 0.74
N LEU A 99 -10.39 -11.05 0.41
CA LEU A 99 -10.56 -10.33 -0.86
C LEU A 99 -10.23 -11.19 -2.08
N ASP A 100 -9.20 -12.05 -2.00
CA ASP A 100 -8.85 -13.00 -3.06
C ASP A 100 -9.93 -14.07 -3.26
N ASP A 101 -10.58 -14.54 -2.19
CA ASP A 101 -11.68 -15.49 -2.25
C ASP A 101 -12.95 -14.91 -2.91
N GLU A 102 -13.10 -13.58 -2.92
CA GLU A 102 -14.17 -12.85 -3.60
C GLU A 102 -13.95 -12.75 -5.13
N LYS A 103 -12.77 -13.13 -5.63
CA LYS A 103 -12.43 -13.21 -7.05
C LYS A 103 -12.61 -11.89 -7.82
N HIS A 104 -12.23 -10.78 -7.20
CA HIS A 104 -12.14 -9.50 -7.89
C HIS A 104 -11.15 -9.57 -9.07
N ASP A 105 -11.31 -8.67 -10.04
CA ASP A 105 -10.39 -8.53 -11.17
C ASP A 105 -9.03 -7.97 -10.72
N LEU A 106 -9.04 -7.11 -9.69
CA LEU A 106 -7.86 -6.46 -9.13
C LEU A 106 -8.11 -6.12 -7.65
N ILE A 107 -7.07 -6.18 -6.82
CA ILE A 107 -7.09 -5.62 -5.46
C ILE A 107 -6.18 -4.40 -5.38
N VAL A 108 -6.72 -3.30 -4.87
CA VAL A 108 -5.95 -2.11 -4.46
C VAL A 108 -5.74 -2.19 -2.95
N ALA A 109 -4.49 -2.25 -2.52
CA ALA A 109 -4.13 -2.30 -1.12
C ALA A 109 -3.04 -1.27 -0.83
N GLY A 110 -2.95 -0.74 0.37
CA GLY A 110 -1.96 0.28 0.68
C GLY A 110 -1.53 0.29 2.13
N SER A 111 -0.48 1.04 2.40
CA SER A 111 0.08 1.13 3.75
C SER A 111 -0.25 2.47 4.43
N GLN A 112 -0.11 2.51 5.75
CA GLN A 112 0.09 3.73 6.49
C GLN A 112 1.58 4.15 6.50
N SER A 113 1.82 5.43 6.76
CA SER A 113 3.15 6.00 7.04
C SER A 113 4.21 5.77 5.94
N GLN A 114 5.48 5.86 6.31
CA GLN A 114 6.67 5.65 5.46
C GLN A 114 7.04 4.17 5.36
N VAL A 115 7.59 3.74 4.22
CA VAL A 115 8.07 2.35 4.01
C VAL A 115 9.55 2.15 4.34
N MET A 116 10.32 3.23 4.35
CA MET A 116 11.75 3.25 4.68
C MET A 116 12.01 4.30 5.76
N SER A 117 12.94 4.02 6.66
CA SER A 117 13.30 4.97 7.71
C SER A 117 13.98 6.21 7.12
N SER A 118 13.38 7.37 7.34
CA SER A 118 13.94 8.68 6.98
C SER A 118 15.05 9.13 7.95
N ASN A 119 15.03 8.64 9.19
CA ASN A 119 16.03 8.92 10.22
C ASN A 119 16.06 7.80 11.27
N LYS A 120 17.26 7.31 11.62
CA LYS A 120 17.47 6.25 12.62
C LYS A 120 17.62 6.74 14.07
N LYS A 121 17.44 8.04 14.32
CA LYS A 121 17.59 8.64 15.67
C LYS A 121 16.38 8.46 16.59
N ASN A 122 15.24 7.99 16.08
CA ASN A 122 14.06 7.70 16.88
C ASN A 122 13.39 6.42 16.36
N ILE A 123 13.11 5.49 17.28
CA ILE A 123 12.50 4.19 16.98
C ILE A 123 11.13 4.32 16.31
N GLY A 124 10.39 5.41 16.59
CA GLY A 124 9.12 5.72 15.93
C GLY A 124 9.22 6.02 14.43
N PHE A 125 10.43 6.26 13.90
CA PHE A 125 10.67 6.39 12.45
C PHE A 125 11.17 5.10 11.80
N ILE A 126 11.25 3.98 12.54
CA ILE A 126 11.56 2.67 11.99
C ILE A 126 10.24 2.02 11.59
N PRO A 127 9.99 1.79 10.29
CA PRO A 127 8.66 1.42 9.80
C PRO A 127 8.38 -0.10 9.90
N VAL A 128 8.65 -0.71 11.06
CA VAL A 128 8.51 -2.17 11.25
C VAL A 128 7.07 -2.64 10.98
N GLU A 129 6.08 -1.91 11.51
CA GLU A 129 4.67 -2.25 11.31
C GLU A 129 4.28 -2.15 9.84
N THR A 130 4.66 -1.06 9.16
CA THR A 130 4.42 -0.87 7.73
C THR A 130 5.08 -1.97 6.89
N GLN A 131 6.31 -2.36 7.21
CA GLN A 131 7.00 -3.45 6.51
C GLN A 131 6.30 -4.79 6.73
N SER A 132 5.81 -5.04 7.94
CA SER A 132 5.09 -6.26 8.30
C SER A 132 3.77 -6.36 7.53
N VAL A 133 3.00 -5.27 7.48
CA VAL A 133 1.75 -5.23 6.72
C VAL A 133 1.98 -5.37 5.22
N LEU A 134 2.98 -4.70 4.65
CA LEU A 134 3.32 -4.85 3.23
C LEU A 134 3.76 -6.28 2.88
N THR A 135 4.45 -6.96 3.80
CA THR A 135 4.81 -8.38 3.64
C THR A 135 3.57 -9.27 3.61
N GLY A 136 2.56 -8.98 4.46
CA GLY A 136 1.28 -9.69 4.44
C GLY A 136 0.44 -9.39 3.20
N ILE A 137 0.50 -8.15 2.71
CA ILE A 137 -0.19 -7.72 1.47
C ILE A 137 0.43 -8.39 0.24
N ASN A 138 1.76 -8.51 0.19
CA ASN A 138 2.52 -9.15 -0.89
C ASN A 138 2.06 -8.73 -2.30
N ALA A 139 1.98 -7.42 -2.54
CA ALA A 139 1.51 -6.87 -3.81
C ALA A 139 2.40 -7.28 -4.99
N ASP A 140 1.86 -7.28 -6.20
CA ASP A 140 2.60 -7.62 -7.42
C ASP A 140 3.35 -6.42 -8.02
N CYS A 141 2.88 -5.21 -7.73
CA CYS A 141 3.52 -3.97 -8.12
C CYS A 141 3.16 -2.85 -7.15
N TYR A 142 3.90 -1.74 -7.20
CA TYR A 142 3.71 -0.62 -6.31
C TYR A 142 3.59 0.73 -7.03
N VAL A 143 2.82 1.64 -6.43
CA VAL A 143 2.78 3.07 -6.77
C VAL A 143 3.27 3.86 -5.55
N LEU A 144 4.29 4.68 -5.73
CA LEU A 144 4.95 5.39 -4.63
C LEU A 144 4.55 6.86 -4.57
N LEU A 145 3.90 7.26 -3.48
CA LEU A 145 3.66 8.65 -3.19
C LEU A 145 4.86 9.33 -2.53
N PHE A 146 5.12 10.57 -2.92
CA PHE A 146 6.14 11.42 -2.31
C PHE A 146 5.64 12.86 -2.12
N ASN A 147 6.29 13.62 -1.24
CA ASN A 147 6.05 15.05 -1.08
C ASN A 147 7.00 15.86 -1.95
N ARG A 148 6.56 17.04 -2.39
CA ARG A 148 7.41 18.02 -3.10
C ARG A 148 8.76 18.31 -2.42
N ASN A 149 8.78 18.27 -1.09
CA ASN A 149 9.97 18.59 -0.29
C ASN A 149 10.84 17.37 0.01
N ASP A 150 10.45 16.18 -0.44
CA ASP A 150 11.25 14.97 -0.25
C ASP A 150 12.50 15.05 -1.14
N SER A 151 13.66 14.75 -0.56
CA SER A 151 14.90 14.71 -1.34
C SER A 151 14.85 13.61 -2.41
N MET A 152 15.45 13.87 -3.56
CA MET A 152 15.63 12.88 -4.63
C MET A 152 16.26 11.58 -4.13
N ASN A 153 17.25 11.69 -3.26
CA ASN A 153 17.91 10.54 -2.66
C ASN A 153 16.94 9.67 -1.86
N LEU A 154 16.02 10.27 -1.09
CA LEU A 154 14.99 9.53 -0.35
C LEU A 154 14.07 8.75 -1.31
N ILE A 155 13.60 9.39 -2.38
CA ILE A 155 12.70 8.78 -3.35
C ILE A 155 13.38 7.60 -4.04
N ILE A 156 14.58 7.81 -4.61
CA ILE A 156 15.34 6.76 -5.32
C ILE A 156 15.67 5.59 -4.39
N ARG A 157 16.11 5.87 -3.16
CA ARG A 157 16.37 4.81 -2.18
C ARG A 157 15.11 4.05 -1.80
N THR A 158 13.97 4.71 -1.75
CA THR A 158 12.68 4.07 -1.46
C THR A 158 12.28 3.14 -2.61
N VAL A 159 12.40 3.57 -3.86
CA VAL A 159 12.17 2.71 -5.04
C VAL A 159 13.06 1.48 -4.99
N ARG A 160 14.38 1.69 -4.84
CA ARG A 160 15.35 0.58 -4.75
C ARG A 160 15.08 -0.35 -3.57
N TYR A 161 14.67 0.19 -2.43
CA TYR A 161 14.28 -0.62 -1.27
C TYR A 161 13.11 -1.53 -1.61
N ILE A 162 12.07 -1.01 -2.27
CA ILE A 162 10.90 -1.81 -2.65
C ILE A 162 11.27 -2.88 -3.67
N GLU A 163 11.99 -2.51 -4.72
CA GLU A 163 12.38 -3.42 -5.80
C GLU A 163 13.36 -4.50 -5.31
N SER A 164 14.21 -4.21 -4.32
CA SER A 164 15.15 -5.20 -3.77
C SER A 164 14.55 -6.05 -2.66
N TYR A 165 13.82 -5.45 -1.71
CA TYR A 165 13.31 -6.16 -0.54
C TYR A 165 12.05 -6.97 -0.86
N TYR A 166 11.10 -6.38 -1.60
CA TYR A 166 9.87 -7.09 -1.98
C TYR A 166 10.00 -7.82 -3.32
N ASN A 167 11.04 -7.52 -4.11
CA ASN A 167 11.25 -8.09 -5.45
C ASN A 167 10.08 -7.79 -6.40
N ARG A 168 9.55 -6.55 -6.33
CA ARG A 168 8.40 -6.09 -7.12
C ARG A 168 8.65 -4.69 -7.68
N PRO A 169 8.18 -4.38 -8.90
CA PRO A 169 8.44 -3.10 -9.54
C PRO A 169 7.63 -1.96 -8.93
N VAL A 170 8.20 -0.75 -8.97
CA VAL A 170 7.45 0.50 -8.75
C VAL A 170 7.05 1.06 -10.11
N LEU A 171 5.76 1.14 -10.41
CA LEU A 171 5.26 1.52 -11.74
C LEU A 171 5.24 3.04 -11.97
N ALA A 172 5.03 3.81 -10.89
CA ALA A 172 4.91 5.26 -10.95
C ALA A 172 5.24 5.94 -9.63
N LEU A 173 5.70 7.18 -9.76
CA LEU A 173 5.85 8.12 -8.65
C LEU A 173 4.69 9.11 -8.69
N VAL A 174 4.06 9.34 -7.54
CA VAL A 174 2.89 10.22 -7.43
C VAL A 174 3.14 11.33 -6.42
N GLU A 175 2.99 12.58 -6.85
CA GLU A 175 3.17 13.71 -5.95
C GLU A 175 1.90 13.98 -5.12
N SER A 176 2.03 13.96 -3.79
CA SER A 176 0.94 14.13 -2.82
C SER A 176 0.11 15.41 -2.98
N ARG A 177 0.72 16.51 -3.46
CA ARG A 177 0.09 17.84 -3.55
C ARG A 177 0.33 18.52 -4.91
N GLY A 178 0.71 17.73 -5.92
CA GLY A 178 1.13 18.24 -7.22
C GLY A 178 -0.02 18.51 -8.18
N THR A 179 0.02 19.66 -8.85
CA THR A 179 -0.69 19.93 -10.11
C THR A 179 0.29 19.74 -11.26
N SER A 180 0.60 18.50 -11.66
CA SER A 180 1.35 18.12 -12.89
C SER A 180 2.67 18.84 -13.26
N GLU A 181 3.18 19.77 -12.43
CA GLU A 181 4.28 20.70 -12.75
C GLU A 181 5.60 20.33 -12.08
N LEU A 182 5.69 19.16 -11.43
CA LEU A 182 6.96 18.71 -10.84
C LEU A 182 7.97 18.23 -11.90
N GLY A 183 8.74 19.21 -12.38
CA GLY A 183 10.19 19.20 -12.57
C GLY A 183 10.78 18.15 -13.52
N ASP A 184 11.21 18.60 -14.70
CA ASP A 184 11.98 17.80 -15.67
C ASP A 184 13.28 17.19 -15.11
N SER A 185 13.81 17.72 -13.99
CA SER A 185 14.96 17.14 -13.27
C SER A 185 14.70 15.75 -12.69
N LEU A 186 13.45 15.49 -12.31
CA LEU A 186 13.00 14.30 -11.56
C LEU A 186 12.77 13.12 -12.53
N LYS A 187 12.29 13.41 -13.74
CA LYS A 187 12.12 12.46 -14.85
C LYS A 187 13.43 11.84 -15.33
N ASN A 188 14.52 12.62 -15.31
CA ASN A 188 15.82 12.18 -15.83
C ASN A 188 16.59 11.22 -14.91
N GLN A 189 16.30 11.20 -13.61
CA GLN A 189 17.07 10.40 -12.63
C GLN A 189 16.38 9.12 -12.18
N ALA A 190 15.04 9.10 -12.15
CA ALA A 190 14.29 7.95 -11.65
C ALA A 190 13.87 6.95 -12.74
N SER A 191 13.93 7.33 -14.03
CA SER A 191 13.39 6.57 -15.17
C SER A 191 11.91 6.16 -15.06
N LEU A 192 11.23 6.60 -14.00
CA LEU A 192 9.83 6.32 -13.71
C LEU A 192 8.97 7.54 -14.05
N PRO A 193 7.72 7.33 -14.49
CA PRO A 193 6.77 8.41 -14.71
C PRO A 193 6.46 9.10 -13.37
N ILE A 194 6.38 10.43 -13.41
CA ILE A 194 5.98 11.25 -12.28
C ILE A 194 4.64 11.86 -12.62
N LEU A 195 3.65 11.59 -11.78
CA LEU A 195 2.24 11.91 -12.01
C LEU A 195 1.68 12.69 -10.82
N GLY A 196 0.74 13.58 -11.08
CA GLY A 196 -0.08 14.21 -10.04
C GLY A 196 -1.24 13.31 -9.61
N LEU A 197 -1.84 13.59 -8.45
CA LEU A 197 -3.10 12.96 -8.05
C LEU A 197 -4.24 13.23 -9.04
N SER A 198 -4.22 14.35 -9.76
CA SER A 198 -5.19 14.66 -10.82
C SER A 198 -5.05 13.75 -12.05
N GLU A 199 -3.96 12.99 -12.17
CA GLU A 199 -3.65 12.14 -13.31
C GLU A 199 -3.98 10.66 -13.04
N THR A 200 -4.94 10.37 -12.15
CA THR A 200 -5.39 9.01 -11.79
C THR A 200 -5.61 8.11 -13.01
N GLY A 201 -6.18 8.61 -14.10
CA GLY A 201 -6.38 7.81 -15.32
C GLY A 201 -5.07 7.31 -15.96
N LYS A 202 -3.97 8.09 -15.91
CA LYS A 202 -2.65 7.65 -16.38
C LYS A 202 -2.02 6.62 -15.44
N ILE A 203 -2.27 6.75 -14.14
CA ILE A 203 -1.84 5.78 -13.12
C ILE A 203 -2.54 4.44 -13.38
N VAL A 204 -3.88 4.46 -13.53
CA VAL A 204 -4.69 3.27 -13.82
C VAL A 204 -4.24 2.59 -15.10
N LYS A 205 -4.02 3.36 -16.18
CA LYS A 205 -3.54 2.77 -17.44
C LYS A 205 -2.24 1.99 -17.24
N LYS A 206 -1.27 2.53 -16.49
CA LYS A 206 -0.01 1.83 -16.19
C LYS A 206 -0.17 0.58 -15.34
N ILE A 207 -1.17 0.56 -14.46
CA ILE A 207 -1.50 -0.63 -13.67
C ILE A 207 -2.07 -1.71 -14.59
N LEU A 208 -3.00 -1.36 -15.47
CA LEU A 208 -3.60 -2.30 -16.43
C LEU A 208 -2.55 -2.82 -17.44
N ASP A 209 -1.75 -1.93 -18.04
CA ASP A 209 -0.66 -2.28 -18.96
C ASP A 209 0.39 -3.24 -18.33
N PHE A 210 0.46 -3.32 -16.99
CA PHE A 210 1.37 -4.23 -16.27
C PHE A 210 0.77 -5.63 -16.06
N PHE A 211 -0.56 -5.74 -15.97
CA PHE A 211 -1.27 -6.99 -15.72
C PHE A 211 -1.84 -7.64 -16.98
N ASP A 212 -1.91 -6.90 -18.10
CA ASP A 212 -2.19 -7.41 -19.46
C ASP A 212 -0.99 -8.18 -20.04
#